data_AF-A0A8J3EX09-F1
#
_entry.id   AF-A0A8J3EX09-F1
#
_cell.length_a   1.000
_cell.length_b   1.000
_cell.length_c   1.000
_cell.angle_alpha   90.00
_cell.angle_beta   90.00
_cell.angle_gamma   90.00
#
_symmetry.space_group_name_H-M   'P 1'
#
loop_
_entity.id
_entity.type
_entity.pdbx_description
1 polymer ?
#
loop_
_entity_poly.entity_id
_entity_poly.type
_entity_poly.pdbx_seq_one_letter_code
_entity_poly.pdbx_strand_id
1 'polypeptide(L)'
;MNAYAEYTDHNITQVDLEGKWESSDESVATVDQNGVVTWVGPGQAYIYFNYGGLKDSVWIRNVKPNLLFSNSPNVMLEPNKSKDVAIYAFFGFVPRIGVNLFEVTNQVKWTFSDESVATISADGHIIGHAVGKTTITATFYGVSTTINVEVVEKYPTFTLGISSSPGYIVNSIGSTNEVAIHAMSSDGTIKEVTAEVTWSTSSPEVAEVTADHRIVAKSEGAAVIFAEYEGIKIIIPVIVKPN
;
A
#
# COMPACT_ATOMS: atom_id res chain seq x y z
N MET A 1 -26.22 -5.68 -24.71
CA MET A 1 -27.13 -4.64 -24.20
C MET A 1 -28.52 -5.22 -24.28
N ASN A 2 -29.39 -4.92 -23.32
CA ASN A 2 -30.78 -5.39 -23.38
C ASN A 2 -31.67 -4.22 -23.80
N ALA A 3 -32.74 -4.51 -24.53
CA ALA A 3 -33.73 -3.54 -24.96
C ALA A 3 -35.12 -3.98 -24.51
N TYR A 4 -35.93 -3.02 -24.07
CA TYR A 4 -37.27 -3.27 -23.56
C TYR A 4 -38.26 -2.31 -24.24
N ALA A 5 -39.44 -2.83 -24.60
CA ALA A 5 -40.56 -2.06 -25.11
C ALA A 5 -41.64 -1.96 -24.03
N GLU A 6 -42.08 -0.74 -23.72
CA GLU A 6 -43.26 -0.48 -22.88
C GLU A 6 -44.47 -0.23 -23.77
N TYR A 7 -45.53 -1.00 -23.54
CA TYR A 7 -46.78 -0.92 -24.29
C TYR A 7 -47.80 -0.02 -23.58
N THR A 8 -48.86 0.36 -24.28
CA THR A 8 -49.90 1.27 -23.74
C THR A 8 -50.66 0.72 -22.53
N ASP A 9 -50.59 -0.58 -22.30
CA ASP A 9 -51.11 -1.27 -21.11
C ASP A 9 -50.09 -1.33 -19.96
N HIS A 10 -48.94 -0.64 -20.09
CA HIS A 10 -47.79 -0.62 -19.18
C HIS A 10 -47.07 -1.97 -19.04
N ASN A 11 -47.33 -2.93 -19.93
CA ASN A 11 -46.50 -4.13 -19.99
C ASN A 11 -45.13 -3.79 -20.58
N ILE A 12 -44.09 -4.35 -19.97
CA ILE A 12 -42.70 -4.19 -20.42
C ILE A 12 -42.21 -5.55 -20.91
N THR A 13 -41.83 -5.62 -22.18
CA THR A 13 -41.31 -6.85 -22.80
C THR A 13 -39.89 -6.62 -23.29
N GLN A 14 -39.03 -7.61 -23.07
CA GLN A 14 -37.68 -7.62 -23.61
C GLN A 14 -37.73 -7.93 -25.12
N VAL A 15 -37.11 -7.10 -25.95
CA VAL A 15 -37.25 -7.13 -27.41
C VAL A 15 -35.90 -7.09 -28.15
N ASP A 16 -34.76 -7.25 -27.47
CA ASP A 16 -33.41 -7.09 -28.04
C ASP A 16 -33.09 -7.99 -29.25
N LEU A 17 -33.81 -9.10 -29.40
CA LEU A 17 -33.69 -10.02 -30.55
C LEU A 17 -34.71 -9.77 -31.66
N GLU A 18 -35.71 -8.92 -31.42
CA GLU A 18 -36.80 -8.62 -32.36
C GLU A 18 -36.60 -7.28 -33.09
N GLY A 19 -35.73 -6.42 -32.55
CA GLY A 19 -35.36 -5.15 -33.15
C GLY A 19 -34.02 -5.18 -33.86
N LYS A 20 -33.52 -3.99 -34.22
CA LYS A 20 -32.24 -3.81 -34.91
C LYS A 20 -31.33 -2.87 -34.15
N TRP A 21 -30.13 -3.35 -33.84
CA TRP A 21 -29.02 -2.56 -33.33
C TRP A 21 -28.25 -1.88 -34.47
N GLU A 22 -27.83 -0.64 -34.26
CA GLU A 22 -26.96 0.09 -35.18
C GLU A 22 -26.04 1.05 -34.41
N SER A 23 -24.81 1.24 -34.89
CA SER A 23 -23.89 2.24 -34.36
C SER A 23 -23.94 3.50 -35.22
N SER A 24 -23.87 4.67 -34.58
CA SER A 24 -23.71 5.94 -35.29
C SER A 24 -22.32 6.11 -35.90
N ASP A 25 -21.32 5.40 -35.37
CA ASP A 25 -19.93 5.47 -35.80
C ASP A 25 -19.21 4.13 -35.52
N GLU A 26 -19.17 3.27 -36.54
CA GLU A 26 -18.49 1.97 -36.47
C GLU A 26 -16.97 2.07 -36.38
N SER A 27 -16.37 3.24 -36.64
CA SER A 27 -14.93 3.46 -36.39
C SER A 27 -14.63 3.62 -34.89
N VAL A 28 -15.64 3.94 -34.08
CA VAL A 28 -15.56 4.02 -32.62
C VAL A 28 -16.01 2.71 -31.98
N ALA A 29 -17.18 2.21 -32.35
CA ALA A 29 -17.71 0.96 -31.83
C ALA A 29 -18.70 0.30 -32.80
N THR A 30 -18.66 -1.02 -32.90
CA THR A 30 -19.68 -1.83 -33.57
C THR A 30 -20.63 -2.44 -32.55
N VAL A 31 -21.83 -2.82 -33.00
CA VAL A 31 -22.81 -3.53 -32.19
C VAL A 31 -23.37 -4.68 -33.02
N ASP A 32 -23.41 -5.89 -32.45
CA ASP A 32 -24.00 -7.05 -33.13
C ASP A 32 -25.53 -7.13 -32.93
N GLN A 33 -26.16 -8.09 -33.59
CA GLN A 33 -27.62 -8.32 -33.49
C GLN A 33 -28.09 -8.72 -32.08
N ASN A 34 -27.19 -9.17 -31.21
CA ASN A 34 -27.47 -9.51 -29.82
C ASN A 34 -27.16 -8.32 -28.87
N GLY A 35 -26.88 -7.14 -29.42
CA GLY A 35 -26.55 -5.94 -28.66
C GLY A 35 -25.17 -5.97 -27.99
N VAL A 36 -24.27 -6.85 -28.41
CA VAL A 36 -22.88 -6.87 -27.91
C VAL A 36 -22.09 -5.76 -28.59
N VAL A 37 -21.62 -4.79 -27.80
CA VAL A 37 -20.83 -3.65 -28.28
C VAL A 37 -19.34 -4.01 -28.25
N THR A 38 -18.66 -3.85 -29.38
CA THR A 38 -17.21 -4.04 -29.52
C THR A 38 -16.55 -2.71 -29.85
N TRP A 39 -15.52 -2.32 -29.09
CA TRP A 39 -14.75 -1.11 -29.36
C TRP A 39 -13.82 -1.29 -30.56
N VAL A 40 -13.84 -0.33 -31.48
CA VAL A 40 -12.97 -0.31 -32.68
C VAL A 40 -11.88 0.76 -32.54
N GLY A 41 -12.23 1.93 -32.02
CA GLY A 41 -11.32 3.06 -31.93
C GLY A 41 -11.72 4.08 -30.87
N PRO A 42 -10.88 5.09 -30.64
CA PRO A 42 -11.23 6.18 -29.75
C PRO A 42 -12.27 7.11 -30.41
N GLY A 43 -13.24 7.57 -29.64
CA GLY A 43 -14.24 8.54 -30.06
C GLY A 43 -15.52 8.44 -29.24
N GLN A 44 -16.60 8.94 -29.82
CA GLN A 44 -17.95 8.93 -29.25
C GLN A 44 -18.91 8.41 -30.30
N ALA A 45 -19.85 7.58 -29.88
CA ALA A 45 -20.90 7.06 -30.76
C ALA A 45 -22.21 6.96 -29.98
N TYR A 46 -23.31 6.84 -30.71
CA TYR A 46 -24.59 6.37 -30.19
C TYR A 46 -24.81 4.95 -30.68
N ILE A 47 -25.20 4.06 -29.78
CA ILE A 47 -25.76 2.77 -30.14
C ILE A 47 -27.28 2.93 -30.12
N TYR A 48 -27.90 2.75 -31.27
CA TYR A 48 -29.35 2.82 -31.42
C TYR A 48 -29.97 1.44 -31.44
N PHE A 49 -31.19 1.38 -30.92
CA PHE A 49 -32.07 0.23 -31.06
C PHE A 49 -33.37 0.65 -31.73
N ASN A 50 -33.73 -0.04 -32.80
CA ASN A 50 -34.94 0.22 -33.58
C ASN A 50 -35.93 -0.93 -33.41
N TYR A 51 -37.17 -0.63 -32.99
CA TYR A 51 -38.23 -1.62 -32.81
C TYR A 51 -39.61 -1.01 -33.13
N GLY A 52 -40.39 -1.65 -34.00
CA GLY A 52 -41.75 -1.21 -34.30
C GLY A 52 -41.88 0.23 -34.83
N GLY A 53 -40.84 0.77 -35.47
CA GLY A 53 -40.78 2.18 -35.93
C GLY A 53 -40.35 3.19 -34.85
N LEU A 54 -40.15 2.74 -33.62
CA LEU A 54 -39.54 3.51 -32.53
C LEU A 54 -38.02 3.34 -32.54
N LYS A 55 -37.32 4.36 -32.04
CA LYS A 55 -35.87 4.40 -31.96
C LYS A 55 -35.45 4.99 -30.62
N ASP A 56 -34.58 4.28 -29.91
CA ASP A 56 -33.92 4.77 -28.70
C ASP A 56 -32.40 4.63 -28.86
N SER A 57 -31.63 5.30 -27.99
CA SER A 57 -30.18 5.35 -28.10
C SER A 57 -29.48 5.43 -26.75
N VAL A 58 -28.30 4.81 -26.68
CA VAL A 58 -27.36 5.02 -25.60
C VAL A 58 -26.09 5.67 -26.13
N TRP A 59 -25.66 6.75 -25.48
CA TRP A 59 -24.40 7.41 -25.78
C TRP A 59 -23.25 6.64 -25.17
N ILE A 60 -22.25 6.31 -25.99
CA ILE A 60 -21.05 5.59 -25.60
C ILE A 60 -19.81 6.40 -25.96
N ARG A 61 -18.77 6.27 -25.14
CA ARG A 61 -17.53 7.03 -25.31
C ARG A 61 -16.33 6.16 -24.99
N ASN A 62 -15.44 6.02 -25.95
CA ASN A 62 -14.13 5.40 -25.77
C ASN A 62 -13.06 6.47 -25.93
N VAL A 63 -12.57 7.02 -24.83
CA VAL A 63 -11.55 8.09 -24.91
C VAL A 63 -10.28 7.67 -24.23
N LYS A 64 -9.17 8.25 -24.71
CA LYS A 64 -7.89 8.20 -24.02
C LYS A 64 -8.05 8.86 -22.64
N PRO A 65 -7.54 8.25 -21.55
CA PRO A 65 -7.55 8.91 -20.25
C PRO A 65 -6.63 10.14 -20.26
N ASN A 66 -6.87 11.07 -19.33
CA ASN A 66 -6.00 12.23 -19.15
C ASN A 66 -4.68 11.82 -18.48
N LEU A 67 -4.76 10.85 -17.55
CA LEU A 67 -3.62 10.36 -16.77
C LEU A 67 -3.86 8.90 -16.37
N LEU A 68 -2.77 8.13 -16.27
CA LEU A 68 -2.72 6.89 -15.51
C LEU A 68 -1.89 7.10 -14.25
N PHE A 69 -2.24 6.42 -13.17
CA PHE A 69 -1.39 6.32 -11.99
C PHE A 69 -1.58 4.98 -11.30
N SER A 70 -0.55 4.54 -10.59
CA SER A 70 -0.64 3.39 -9.69
C SER A 70 -0.98 3.83 -8.28
N ASN A 71 -1.72 3.02 -7.52
CA ASN A 71 -1.83 3.17 -6.06
C ASN A 71 -0.51 2.90 -5.32
N SER A 72 0.47 2.26 -5.98
CA SER A 72 1.78 1.94 -5.44
C SER A 72 2.87 2.25 -6.48
N PRO A 73 3.18 3.55 -6.71
CA PRO A 73 4.18 3.95 -7.71
C PRO A 73 5.61 3.53 -7.32
N ASN A 74 5.84 3.19 -6.05
CA ASN A 74 7.09 2.62 -5.57
C ASN A 74 6.78 1.34 -4.77
N VAL A 75 7.48 0.27 -5.12
CA VAL A 75 7.34 -1.05 -4.51
C VAL A 75 8.71 -1.50 -4.06
N MET A 76 8.87 -1.76 -2.77
CA MET A 76 10.05 -2.42 -2.23
C MET A 76 9.66 -3.83 -1.82
N LEU A 77 10.47 -4.82 -2.20
CA LEU A 77 10.25 -6.24 -1.92
C LEU A 77 11.53 -6.91 -1.44
N GLU A 78 11.38 -8.03 -0.74
CA GLU A 78 12.44 -9.02 -0.57
C GLU A 78 12.29 -10.12 -1.64
N PRO A 79 13.32 -10.95 -1.90
CA PRO A 79 13.22 -12.04 -2.86
C PRO A 79 12.04 -12.97 -2.58
N ASN A 80 11.31 -13.35 -3.63
CA ASN A 80 10.13 -14.20 -3.60
C ASN A 80 8.93 -13.62 -2.82
N LYS A 81 8.97 -12.34 -2.44
CA LYS A 81 7.80 -11.63 -1.92
C LYS A 81 7.03 -10.99 -3.06
N SER A 82 5.75 -10.74 -2.80
CA SER A 82 4.83 -10.16 -3.76
C SER A 82 4.07 -8.97 -3.20
N LYS A 83 3.55 -8.15 -4.11
CA LYS A 83 2.65 -7.05 -3.80
C LYS A 83 1.67 -6.81 -4.94
N ASP A 84 0.43 -6.58 -4.57
CA ASP A 84 -0.63 -6.25 -5.50
C ASP A 84 -0.67 -4.75 -5.75
N VAL A 85 -0.82 -4.38 -7.01
CA VAL A 85 -0.93 -2.99 -7.45
C VAL A 85 -2.13 -2.84 -8.37
N ALA A 86 -2.73 -1.66 -8.35
CA ALA A 86 -3.80 -1.29 -9.26
C ALA A 86 -3.38 -0.08 -10.09
N ILE A 87 -3.82 -0.04 -11.35
CA ILE A 87 -3.67 1.11 -12.25
C ILE A 87 -5.04 1.77 -12.41
N TYR A 88 -5.09 3.07 -12.16
CA TYR A 88 -6.29 3.87 -12.32
C TYR A 88 -6.14 4.84 -13.50
N ALA A 89 -7.20 4.89 -14.31
CA ALA A 89 -7.35 5.81 -15.42
C ALA A 89 -8.27 6.97 -15.02
N PHE A 90 -7.73 8.19 -15.09
CA PHE A 90 -8.47 9.41 -14.78
C PHE A 90 -8.93 10.10 -16.06
N PHE A 91 -10.23 10.37 -16.16
CA PHE A 91 -10.87 10.97 -17.34
C PHE A 91 -11.32 12.42 -17.14
N GLY A 92 -11.12 12.98 -15.94
CA GLY A 92 -11.51 14.35 -15.61
C GLY A 92 -12.52 14.43 -14.47
N PHE A 93 -13.06 15.62 -14.28
CA PHE A 93 -14.12 15.88 -13.31
C PHE A 93 -15.47 16.04 -14.02
N VAL A 94 -16.50 15.40 -13.49
CA VAL A 94 -17.88 15.55 -13.96
C VAL A 94 -18.66 16.31 -12.89
N PRO A 95 -19.31 17.46 -13.21
CA PRO A 95 -20.12 18.19 -12.25
C PRO A 95 -21.16 17.27 -11.58
N ARG A 96 -21.31 17.39 -10.26
CA ARG A 96 -22.23 16.58 -9.43
C ARG A 96 -21.92 15.08 -9.27
N ILE A 97 -21.03 14.50 -10.09
CA ILE A 97 -20.57 13.10 -9.96
C ILE A 97 -19.18 13.04 -9.30
N GLY A 98 -18.32 14.03 -9.57
CA GLY A 98 -16.98 14.13 -9.01
C GLY A 98 -15.90 13.59 -9.94
N VAL A 99 -14.91 12.89 -9.38
CA VAL A 99 -13.77 12.33 -10.11
C VAL A 99 -14.24 11.20 -11.00
N ASN A 100 -13.99 11.29 -12.30
CA ASN A 100 -14.22 10.21 -13.23
C ASN A 100 -12.98 9.32 -13.31
N LEU A 101 -12.97 8.26 -12.50
CA LEU A 101 -11.84 7.38 -12.25
C LEU A 101 -12.27 5.91 -12.37
N PHE A 102 -11.52 5.13 -13.13
CA PHE A 102 -11.75 3.69 -13.25
C PHE A 102 -10.46 2.92 -13.05
N GLU A 103 -10.56 1.75 -12.41
CA GLU A 103 -9.46 0.80 -12.39
C GLU A 103 -9.38 0.09 -13.75
N VAL A 104 -8.18 0.04 -14.31
CA VAL A 104 -7.91 -0.51 -15.65
C VAL A 104 -6.76 -1.52 -15.62
N THR A 105 -6.39 -2.04 -14.45
CA THR A 105 -5.21 -2.90 -14.22
C THR A 105 -5.13 -4.06 -15.23
N ASN A 106 -6.23 -4.77 -15.46
CA ASN A 106 -6.31 -5.89 -16.40
C ASN A 106 -6.43 -5.50 -17.88
N GLN A 107 -6.47 -4.21 -18.19
CA GLN A 107 -6.59 -3.67 -19.55
C GLN A 107 -5.31 -3.00 -20.03
N VAL A 108 -4.32 -2.80 -19.14
CA VAL A 108 -3.06 -2.17 -19.51
C VAL A 108 -2.13 -3.18 -20.17
N LYS A 109 -1.26 -2.68 -21.05
CA LYS A 109 -0.09 -3.40 -21.53
C LYS A 109 1.08 -3.13 -20.59
N TRP A 110 1.65 -4.20 -20.06
CA TRP A 110 2.85 -4.14 -19.20
C TRP A 110 4.14 -4.27 -20.02
N THR A 111 5.15 -3.50 -19.65
CA THR A 111 6.54 -3.67 -20.08
C THR A 111 7.48 -3.40 -18.90
N PHE A 112 8.73 -3.85 -18.98
CA PHE A 112 9.69 -3.82 -17.88
C PHE A 112 11.07 -3.47 -18.40
N SER A 113 11.87 -2.75 -17.61
CA SER A 113 13.28 -2.51 -17.93
C SER A 113 14.15 -3.74 -17.71
N ASP A 114 13.79 -4.60 -16.74
CA ASP A 114 14.49 -5.83 -16.39
C ASP A 114 13.54 -6.81 -15.66
N GLU A 115 13.21 -7.94 -16.30
CA GLU A 115 12.35 -8.99 -15.71
C GLU A 115 13.09 -9.89 -14.70
N SER A 116 14.42 -9.91 -14.73
CA SER A 116 15.21 -10.74 -13.81
C SER A 116 15.14 -10.24 -12.36
N VAL A 117 14.81 -8.94 -12.18
CA VAL A 117 14.60 -8.32 -10.87
C VAL A 117 13.18 -8.58 -10.37
N ALA A 118 12.15 -8.37 -11.20
CA ALA A 118 10.76 -8.58 -10.83
C ALA A 118 9.86 -8.78 -12.06
N THR A 119 8.74 -9.48 -11.87
CA THR A 119 7.70 -9.67 -12.89
C THR A 119 6.34 -9.20 -12.38
N ILE A 120 5.39 -8.95 -13.27
CA ILE A 120 4.00 -8.61 -12.94
C ILE A 120 3.02 -9.44 -13.78
N SER A 121 1.94 -9.91 -13.16
CA SER A 121 0.83 -10.56 -13.86
C SER A 121 -0.14 -9.55 -14.48
N ALA A 122 -1.08 -10.02 -15.31
CA ALA A 122 -2.06 -9.15 -15.98
C ALA A 122 -2.99 -8.41 -15.00
N ASP A 123 -3.29 -9.01 -13.85
CA ASP A 123 -4.10 -8.47 -12.75
C ASP A 123 -3.31 -7.65 -11.73
N GLY A 124 -2.02 -7.40 -11.97
CA GLY A 124 -1.24 -6.48 -11.15
C GLY A 124 -0.54 -7.11 -9.94
N HIS A 125 -0.25 -8.42 -9.97
CA HIS A 125 0.53 -9.09 -8.93
C HIS A 125 2.03 -9.01 -9.26
N ILE A 126 2.77 -8.17 -8.54
CA ILE A 126 4.24 -8.07 -8.68
C ILE A 126 4.91 -9.13 -7.81
N ILE A 127 5.91 -9.84 -8.35
CA ILE A 127 6.78 -10.76 -7.61
C ILE A 127 8.22 -10.30 -7.79
N GLY A 128 8.95 -10.13 -6.69
CA GLY A 128 10.39 -9.86 -6.69
C GLY A 128 11.21 -11.14 -6.81
N HIS A 129 12.25 -11.14 -7.65
CA HIS A 129 13.09 -12.30 -7.94
C HIS A 129 14.51 -12.11 -7.39
N ALA A 130 15.23 -11.11 -7.89
CA ALA A 130 16.63 -10.86 -7.57
C ALA A 130 16.85 -9.43 -7.07
N VAL A 131 17.80 -9.26 -6.14
CA VAL A 131 18.17 -7.95 -5.60
C VAL A 131 18.57 -7.01 -6.73
N GLY A 132 17.96 -5.82 -6.76
CA GLY A 132 18.16 -4.88 -7.85
C GLY A 132 16.99 -3.91 -7.99
N LYS A 133 17.04 -3.11 -9.07
CA LYS A 133 16.02 -2.12 -9.40
C LYS A 133 15.49 -2.37 -10.80
N THR A 134 14.19 -2.32 -10.96
CA THR A 134 13.54 -2.37 -12.28
C THR A 134 12.37 -1.40 -12.32
N THR A 135 11.98 -0.97 -13.51
CA THR A 135 10.81 -0.12 -13.75
C THR A 135 9.80 -0.90 -14.56
N ILE A 136 8.60 -1.01 -14.03
CA ILE A 136 7.44 -1.58 -14.72
C ILE A 136 6.63 -0.43 -15.29
N THR A 137 6.26 -0.51 -16.57
CA THR A 137 5.46 0.51 -17.26
C THR A 137 4.11 -0.09 -17.65
N ALA A 138 3.03 0.53 -17.18
CA ALA A 138 1.67 0.26 -17.60
C ALA A 138 1.27 1.23 -18.72
N THR A 139 0.71 0.73 -19.82
CA THR A 139 0.21 1.57 -20.92
C THR A 139 -1.24 1.24 -21.25
N PHE A 140 -2.10 2.26 -21.28
CA PHE A 140 -3.52 2.15 -21.65
C PHE A 140 -3.88 3.30 -22.60
N TYR A 141 -4.38 2.95 -23.80
CA TYR A 141 -4.65 3.91 -24.88
C TYR A 141 -3.50 4.90 -25.18
N GLY A 142 -2.25 4.42 -25.07
CA GLY A 142 -1.05 5.23 -25.31
C GLY A 142 -0.80 6.33 -24.27
N VAL A 143 -1.44 6.25 -23.09
CA VAL A 143 -0.97 6.91 -21.87
C VAL A 143 -0.21 5.88 -21.06
N SER A 144 0.87 6.29 -20.42
CA SER A 144 1.69 5.39 -19.60
C SER A 144 1.87 5.95 -18.20
N THR A 145 2.02 5.04 -17.24
CA THR A 145 2.53 5.30 -15.89
C THR A 145 3.57 4.25 -15.55
N THR A 146 4.46 4.56 -14.61
CA THR A 146 5.48 3.63 -14.15
C THR A 146 5.28 3.22 -12.70
N ILE A 147 5.86 2.08 -12.35
CA ILE A 147 6.04 1.58 -11.00
C ILE A 147 7.52 1.26 -10.85
N ASN A 148 8.19 1.91 -9.91
CA ASN A 148 9.57 1.62 -9.57
C ASN A 148 9.57 0.45 -8.59
N VAL A 149 10.29 -0.62 -8.93
CA VAL A 149 10.44 -1.79 -8.08
C VAL A 149 11.89 -1.89 -7.63
N GLU A 150 12.09 -1.98 -6.32
CA GLU A 150 13.39 -2.25 -5.69
C GLU A 150 13.28 -3.55 -4.90
N VAL A 151 14.07 -4.54 -5.27
CA VAL A 151 14.21 -5.77 -4.50
C VAL A 151 15.46 -5.63 -3.64
N VAL A 152 15.30 -5.66 -2.33
CA VAL A 152 16.37 -5.58 -1.33
C VAL A 152 16.57 -6.94 -0.68
N GLU A 153 17.77 -7.23 -0.18
CA GLU A 153 18.05 -8.51 0.50
C GLU A 153 17.17 -8.70 1.73
N LYS A 154 17.00 -7.63 2.52
CA LYS A 154 16.11 -7.54 3.66
C LYS A 154 15.61 -6.11 3.78
N TYR A 155 14.36 -5.93 4.22
CA TYR A 155 13.86 -4.58 4.49
C TYR A 155 14.73 -3.86 5.52
N PRO A 156 14.96 -2.54 5.36
CA PRO A 156 15.59 -1.75 6.40
C PRO A 156 14.72 -1.80 7.67
N THR A 157 15.34 -2.17 8.78
CA THR A 157 14.69 -2.22 10.09
C THR A 157 15.02 -0.97 10.89
N PHE A 158 14.11 -0.58 11.77
CA PHE A 158 14.31 0.51 12.71
C PHE A 158 13.78 0.10 14.09
N THR A 159 14.33 0.68 15.16
CA THR A 159 13.89 0.39 16.51
C THR A 159 12.49 0.97 16.77
N LEU A 160 11.54 0.12 17.17
CA LEU A 160 10.19 0.53 17.57
C LEU A 160 10.12 0.93 19.04
N GLY A 161 10.92 0.29 19.88
CA GLY A 161 10.94 0.53 21.32
C GLY A 161 12.06 -0.24 22.01
N ILE A 162 12.33 0.13 23.26
CA ILE A 162 13.24 -0.60 24.13
C ILE A 162 12.53 -0.97 25.43
N SER A 163 12.99 -2.03 26.10
CA SER A 163 12.51 -2.48 27.40
C SER A 163 13.68 -2.90 28.28
N SER A 164 13.50 -2.84 29.60
CA SER A 164 14.50 -3.29 30.56
C SER A 164 14.05 -4.56 31.28
N SER A 165 15.02 -5.40 31.62
CA SER A 165 14.83 -6.56 32.51
C SER A 165 15.97 -6.61 33.53
N PRO A 166 15.70 -6.41 34.84
CA PRO A 166 14.40 -6.10 35.41
C PRO A 166 13.87 -4.70 35.04
N GLY A 167 12.56 -4.51 35.17
CA GLY A 167 11.88 -3.22 34.92
C GLY A 167 12.12 -2.15 36.00
N TYR A 168 12.59 -2.58 37.18
CA TYR A 168 12.85 -1.74 38.35
C TYR A 168 13.80 -2.48 39.30
N ILE A 169 14.41 -1.76 40.25
CA ILE A 169 15.35 -2.29 41.23
C ILE A 169 14.87 -1.91 42.64
N VAL A 170 14.88 -2.86 43.58
CA VAL A 170 14.58 -2.62 45.01
C VAL A 170 15.56 -3.40 45.88
N ASN A 171 16.58 -2.74 46.40
CA ASN A 171 17.74 -3.41 47.00
C ASN A 171 18.28 -2.64 48.22
N SER A 172 19.19 -3.25 48.98
CA SER A 172 19.91 -2.60 50.09
C SER A 172 21.15 -1.84 49.61
N ILE A 173 21.62 -0.90 50.43
CA ILE A 173 22.85 -0.12 50.17
C ILE A 173 24.04 -1.06 49.88
N GLY A 174 24.85 -0.71 48.88
CA GLY A 174 26.02 -1.48 48.44
C GLY A 174 25.72 -2.60 47.45
N SER A 175 24.45 -2.86 47.13
CA SER A 175 24.08 -3.85 46.12
C SER A 175 24.46 -3.40 44.71
N THR A 176 24.96 -4.33 43.91
CA THR A 176 25.22 -4.14 42.49
C THR A 176 24.21 -4.94 41.66
N ASN A 177 23.62 -4.29 40.66
CA ASN A 177 22.56 -4.86 39.82
C ASN A 177 22.96 -4.84 38.35
N GLU A 178 22.50 -5.87 37.63
CA GLU A 178 22.57 -5.93 36.17
C GLU A 178 21.16 -5.70 35.62
N VAL A 179 21.07 -4.87 34.58
CA VAL A 179 19.82 -4.63 33.85
C VAL A 179 20.12 -4.81 32.37
N ALA A 180 19.44 -5.77 31.75
CA ALA A 180 19.51 -5.97 30.32
C ALA A 180 18.51 -5.06 29.61
N ILE A 181 18.97 -4.34 28.58
CA ILE A 181 18.12 -3.53 27.71
C ILE A 181 17.89 -4.29 26.42
N HIS A 182 16.63 -4.44 26.02
CA HIS A 182 16.24 -5.10 24.78
C HIS A 182 15.58 -4.11 23.84
N ALA A 183 16.06 -4.04 22.60
CA ALA A 183 15.45 -3.27 21.52
C ALA A 183 14.57 -4.18 20.66
N MET A 184 13.34 -3.74 20.41
CA MET A 184 12.42 -4.38 19.47
C MET A 184 12.47 -3.63 18.14
N SER A 185 12.83 -4.33 17.07
CA SER A 185 12.90 -3.78 15.71
C SER A 185 11.55 -3.85 15.00
N SER A 186 11.40 -3.09 13.92
CA SER A 186 10.20 -3.05 13.07
C SER A 186 9.86 -4.38 12.37
N ASP A 187 10.82 -5.30 12.27
CA ASP A 187 10.61 -6.68 11.79
C ASP A 187 10.23 -7.66 12.92
N GLY A 188 10.05 -7.17 14.15
CA GLY A 188 9.70 -7.97 15.33
C GLY A 188 10.89 -8.66 15.99
N THR A 189 12.12 -8.51 15.47
CA THR A 189 13.31 -9.05 16.14
C THR A 189 13.60 -8.30 17.44
N ILE A 190 14.04 -9.05 18.45
CA ILE A 190 14.45 -8.50 19.75
C ILE A 190 15.95 -8.73 19.91
N LYS A 191 16.71 -7.67 20.14
CA LYS A 191 18.15 -7.70 20.37
C LYS A 191 18.47 -7.10 21.73
N GLU A 192 19.35 -7.72 22.50
CA GLU A 192 19.94 -7.08 23.67
C GLU A 192 20.93 -5.99 23.24
N VAL A 193 20.74 -4.78 23.76
CA VAL A 193 21.49 -3.56 23.40
C VAL A 193 22.06 -2.84 24.64
N THR A 194 22.27 -3.58 25.73
CA THR A 194 22.73 -3.04 27.03
C THR A 194 24.03 -2.25 26.92
N ALA A 195 24.95 -2.72 26.09
CA ALA A 195 26.27 -2.12 25.89
C ALA A 195 26.24 -0.88 24.98
N GLU A 196 25.20 -0.76 24.14
CA GLU A 196 25.02 0.35 23.19
C GLU A 196 24.16 1.50 23.76
N VAL A 197 23.58 1.32 24.94
CA VAL A 197 22.76 2.33 25.61
C VAL A 197 23.60 3.44 26.24
N THR A 198 23.10 4.67 26.13
CA THR A 198 23.56 5.79 26.95
C THR A 198 22.76 5.83 28.26
N TRP A 199 23.47 5.73 29.38
CA TRP A 199 22.89 5.71 30.72
C TRP A 199 22.94 7.08 31.39
N SER A 200 21.91 7.42 32.17
CA SER A 200 21.94 8.56 33.10
C SER A 200 21.11 8.29 34.34
N THR A 201 21.31 9.06 35.41
CA THR A 201 20.59 8.91 36.68
C THR A 201 20.06 10.27 37.14
N SER A 202 18.85 10.28 37.71
CA SER A 202 18.30 11.49 38.34
C SER A 202 19.00 11.84 39.66
N SER A 203 19.70 10.89 40.28
CA SER A 203 20.29 11.04 41.62
C SER A 203 21.53 10.14 41.79
N PRO A 204 22.72 10.59 41.33
CA PRO A 204 23.96 9.82 41.40
C PRO A 204 24.41 9.40 42.81
N GLU A 205 23.95 10.14 43.84
CA GLU A 205 24.23 9.82 45.25
C GLU A 205 23.40 8.63 45.77
N VAL A 206 22.23 8.36 45.16
CA VAL A 206 21.34 7.25 45.53
C VAL A 206 21.65 6.02 44.69
N ALA A 207 21.76 6.18 43.37
CA ALA A 207 22.12 5.11 42.44
C ALA A 207 22.96 5.62 41.27
N GLU A 208 24.05 4.91 40.99
CA GLU A 208 24.98 5.21 39.89
C GLU A 208 25.04 4.04 38.91
N VAL A 209 25.16 4.35 37.62
CA VAL A 209 25.50 3.36 36.59
C VAL A 209 27.01 3.40 36.35
N THR A 210 27.68 2.27 36.53
CA THR A 210 29.13 2.13 36.36
C THR A 210 29.52 2.01 34.89
N ALA A 211 30.82 2.15 34.60
CA ALA A 211 31.36 2.04 33.25
C ALA A 211 31.14 0.67 32.59
N ASP A 212 30.95 -0.39 33.39
CA ASP A 212 30.59 -1.74 32.94
C ASP A 212 29.07 -2.00 32.93
N HIS A 213 28.27 -0.93 32.89
CA HIS A 213 26.79 -0.96 32.79
C HIS A 213 26.07 -1.61 33.98
N ARG A 214 26.68 -1.65 35.16
CA ARG A 214 26.05 -2.12 36.40
C ARG A 214 25.47 -0.96 37.20
N ILE A 215 24.37 -1.19 37.90
CA ILE A 215 23.72 -0.18 38.74
C ILE A 215 24.06 -0.46 40.21
N VAL A 216 24.79 0.48 40.84
CA VAL A 216 25.21 0.39 42.24
C VAL A 216 24.31 1.25 43.11
N ALA A 217 23.72 0.64 44.13
CA ALA A 217 22.94 1.33 45.16
C ALA A 217 23.86 1.97 46.21
N LYS A 218 23.84 3.29 46.36
CA LYS A 218 24.79 4.04 47.20
C LYS A 218 24.23 4.56 48.52
N SER A 219 23.05 5.15 48.51
CA SER A 219 22.40 5.69 49.71
C SER A 219 20.91 5.36 49.73
N GLU A 220 20.31 5.30 50.92
CA GLU A 220 18.85 5.17 51.06
C GLU A 220 18.13 6.29 50.28
N GLY A 221 17.06 5.92 49.57
CA GLY A 221 16.27 6.86 48.77
C GLY A 221 15.72 6.25 47.49
N ALA A 222 15.25 7.12 46.60
CA ALA A 222 14.76 6.75 45.28
C ALA A 222 15.53 7.50 44.18
N ALA A 223 15.86 6.79 43.11
CA ALA A 223 16.47 7.34 41.90
C ALA A 223 15.74 6.79 40.67
N VAL A 224 15.86 7.51 39.55
CA VAL A 224 15.44 7.02 38.24
C VAL A 224 16.68 6.88 37.39
N ILE A 225 16.95 5.66 36.94
CA ILE A 225 17.93 5.40 35.90
C ILE A 225 17.23 5.53 34.56
N PHE A 226 17.89 6.20 33.62
CA PHE A 226 17.44 6.32 32.25
C PHE A 226 18.39 5.57 31.33
N ALA A 227 17.82 4.82 30.40
CA ALA A 227 18.52 4.17 29.29
C ALA A 227 18.01 4.76 27.98
N GLU A 228 18.92 5.19 27.10
CA GLU A 228 18.61 5.71 25.78
C GLU A 228 19.35 4.94 24.69
N TYR A 229 18.62 4.51 23.66
CA TYR A 229 19.14 3.81 22.49
C TYR A 229 18.43 4.34 21.24
N GLU A 230 19.19 4.77 20.22
CA GLU A 230 18.67 5.34 18.96
C GLU A 230 17.60 6.44 19.16
N GLY A 231 17.76 7.27 20.21
CA GLY A 231 16.84 8.35 20.55
C GLY A 231 15.57 7.92 21.30
N ILE A 232 15.39 6.62 21.56
CA ILE A 232 14.30 6.07 22.38
C ILE A 232 14.80 5.93 23.82
N LYS A 233 14.02 6.47 24.76
CA LYS A 233 14.38 6.51 26.19
C LYS A 233 13.39 5.74 27.04
N ILE A 234 13.89 5.00 28.02
CA ILE A 234 13.09 4.37 29.08
C ILE A 234 13.55 4.80 30.47
N ILE A 235 12.71 4.53 31.46
CA ILE A 235 12.99 4.74 32.88
C ILE A 235 13.06 3.40 33.61
N ILE A 236 14.00 3.29 34.53
CA ILE A 236 14.17 2.16 35.44
C ILE A 236 14.17 2.74 36.85
N PRO A 237 13.06 2.63 37.59
CA PRO A 237 13.00 3.09 38.97
C PRO A 237 13.92 2.26 39.86
N VAL A 238 14.66 2.94 40.74
CA VAL A 238 15.54 2.34 41.73
C VAL A 238 15.14 2.81 43.12
N ILE A 239 14.83 1.87 44.00
CA ILE A 239 14.57 2.13 45.43
C ILE A 239 15.68 1.46 46.24
N VAL A 240 16.41 2.27 47.00
CA VAL A 240 17.46 1.79 47.89
C VAL A 240 16.95 1.84 49.33
N LYS A 241 16.94 0.68 49.97
CA LYS A 241 16.53 0.50 51.37
C LYS A 241 17.77 0.53 52.29
N PRO A 242 17.60 0.92 53.56
CA PRO A 242 18.65 0.76 54.56
C PRO A 242 18.99 -0.74 54.73
N ASN A 243 20.19 -1.00 55.23
CA ASN A 243 20.67 -2.35 55.52
C ASN A 243 19.96 -2.99 56.71
#